data_AF-A0A2N1VW84-F1
#
_entry.id   AF-A0A2N1VW84-F1
#
_cell.length_a   1.000
_cell.length_b   1.000
_cell.length_c   1.000
_cell.angle_alpha   90.00
_cell.angle_beta   90.00
_cell.angle_gamma   90.00
#
_symmetry.space_group_name_H-M   'P 1'
#
loop_
_entity.id
_entity.type
_entity.pdbx_description
1 polymer ?
#
loop_
_entity_poly.entity_id
_entity_poly.type
_entity_poly.pdbx_seq_one_letter_code
_entity_poly.pdbx_strand_id
1 'polypeptide(L)'
;MIITDTCRLNKFYITLLIFICSFGYVLPQSLTKYENEYLNLTKKINIEYQILDSLNKVYNKEIQKIEFEKKKNSPNQNVIESIMSGAVVISGSINKTQLKIDLYNREIEKKKNYLDKLYTIKIDSLKKLEYDKKYEGNKGTLNLDILSYIEKRLIVKPPVGSLSYNPNELVNIELSSITDEKEKQLYIEYIKAALAETDKQISIIRKESDRLDEMLSLKKKVDDFIDDSDFRTNLARSKQSAQANKSIENSDIDFYYANRENNLLPQVKTFSIILDQLKFSGNISKMDPSKLNQYVNGTNNISLIEYRSLLIEVESRLSKYKTILNIKLKNEDNAR
;
A
#
# COMPACT_ATOMS: atom_id res chain seq x y z
N MET A 1 25.17 60.00 17.81
CA MET A 1 25.72 58.62 17.75
C MET A 1 24.68 57.64 18.31
N ILE A 2 23.51 57.49 17.68
CA ILE A 2 22.42 56.58 18.12
C ILE A 2 21.62 56.05 16.90
N ILE A 3 22.24 55.89 15.73
CA ILE A 3 21.51 55.46 14.50
C ILE A 3 21.98 54.08 13.99
N THR A 4 23.06 53.53 14.54
CA THR A 4 23.63 52.26 14.04
C THR A 4 23.10 51.01 14.72
N ASP A 5 22.41 51.11 15.87
CA ASP A 5 22.00 49.92 16.63
C ASP A 5 20.61 49.37 16.27
N THR A 6 19.69 50.22 15.77
CA THR A 6 18.35 49.77 15.35
C THR A 6 18.39 48.90 14.09
N CYS A 7 19.36 49.12 13.20
CA CYS A 7 19.50 48.36 11.96
C CYS A 7 20.06 46.94 12.18
N ARG A 8 20.90 46.74 13.21
CA ARG A 8 21.43 45.43 13.59
C ARG A 8 20.39 44.58 14.32
N LEU A 9 19.58 45.20 15.18
CA LEU A 9 18.48 44.51 15.86
C LEU A 9 17.47 43.95 14.85
N ASN A 10 17.02 44.77 13.88
CA ASN A 10 16.07 44.32 12.85
C ASN A 10 16.63 43.20 11.96
N LYS A 11 17.92 43.25 11.61
CA LYS A 11 18.55 42.14 10.86
C LYS A 11 18.57 40.86 11.68
N PHE A 12 18.90 40.93 12.98
CA PHE A 12 18.90 39.76 13.86
C PHE A 12 17.51 39.13 13.98
N TYR A 13 16.46 39.92 14.17
CA TYR A 13 15.08 39.43 14.20
C TYR A 13 14.65 38.84 12.85
N ILE A 14 15.04 39.44 11.72
CA ILE A 14 14.72 38.89 10.38
C ILE A 14 15.44 37.56 10.15
N THR A 15 16.73 37.43 10.52
CA THR A 15 17.43 36.13 10.44
C THR A 15 16.87 35.10 11.41
N LEU A 16 16.48 35.49 12.63
CA LEU A 16 15.86 34.60 13.60
C LEU A 16 14.46 34.15 13.14
N LEU A 17 13.67 35.05 12.54
CA LEU A 17 12.35 34.75 11.99
C LEU A 17 12.47 33.83 10.77
N ILE A 18 13.46 34.05 9.88
CA ILE A 18 13.75 33.15 8.76
C ILE A 18 14.24 31.79 9.27
N PHE A 19 15.05 31.75 10.33
CA PHE A 19 15.51 30.50 10.96
C PHE A 19 14.35 29.73 11.63
N ILE A 20 13.42 30.41 12.29
CA ILE A 20 12.21 29.82 12.88
C ILE A 20 11.21 29.37 11.79
N CYS A 21 11.15 30.05 10.64
CA CYS A 21 10.33 29.63 9.50
C CYS A 21 10.95 28.51 8.66
N SER A 22 12.28 28.36 8.66
CA SER A 22 12.99 27.29 7.92
C SER A 22 13.22 26.03 8.77
N PHE A 23 13.30 26.17 10.09
CA PHE A 23 13.02 25.09 11.04
C PHE A 23 11.54 25.10 11.37
N GLY A 24 10.71 24.76 10.38
CA GLY A 24 9.37 24.30 10.65
C GLY A 24 9.45 23.14 11.63
N TYR A 25 9.24 23.44 12.91
CA TYR A 25 8.96 22.47 13.94
C TYR A 25 7.76 21.66 13.42
N VAL A 26 8.04 20.50 12.84
CA VAL A 26 7.04 19.46 12.66
C VAL A 26 6.71 19.02 14.09
N LEU A 27 5.76 19.75 14.69
CA LEU A 27 5.24 19.45 16.01
C LEU A 27 4.90 17.95 16.06
N PRO A 28 5.38 17.21 17.09
CA PRO A 28 5.05 15.80 17.30
C PRO A 28 3.54 15.53 17.41
N GLN A 29 2.72 16.59 17.55
CA GLN A 29 1.26 16.54 17.53
C GLN A 29 0.64 16.20 16.15
N SER A 30 1.44 15.94 15.11
CA SER A 30 0.94 15.65 13.76
C SER A 30 0.75 14.16 13.47
N LEU A 31 1.63 13.24 13.89
CA LEU A 31 1.56 11.85 13.45
C LEU A 31 0.33 11.09 13.97
N THR A 32 0.11 11.09 15.28
CA THR A 32 -1.02 10.41 15.93
C THR A 32 -2.38 10.94 15.46
N LYS A 33 -2.47 12.24 15.17
CA LYS A 33 -3.68 12.83 14.60
C LYS A 33 -3.98 12.25 13.22
N TYR A 34 -2.98 12.16 12.35
CA TYR A 34 -3.15 11.59 11.01
C TYR A 34 -3.43 10.07 11.06
N GLU A 35 -2.83 9.34 12.01
CA GLU A 35 -3.16 7.93 12.26
C GLU A 35 -4.64 7.76 12.64
N ASN A 36 -5.13 8.58 13.57
CA ASN A 36 -6.54 8.56 14.00
C ASN A 36 -7.51 8.93 12.86
N GLU A 37 -7.18 9.93 12.05
CA GLU A 37 -7.96 10.30 10.87
C GLU A 37 -8.01 9.17 9.84
N TYR A 38 -6.88 8.51 9.57
CA TYR A 38 -6.80 7.35 8.69
C TYR A 38 -7.64 6.17 9.19
N LEU A 39 -7.56 5.85 10.48
CA LEU A 39 -8.36 4.79 11.10
C LEU A 39 -9.85 5.11 11.05
N ASN A 40 -10.24 6.37 11.29
CA ASN A 40 -11.64 6.80 11.20
C ASN A 40 -12.17 6.72 9.77
N LEU A 41 -11.40 7.12 8.76
CA LEU A 41 -11.77 6.97 7.35
C LEU A 41 -11.93 5.49 6.97
N THR A 42 -11.01 4.63 7.43
CA THR A 42 -11.06 3.19 7.19
C THR A 42 -12.32 2.55 7.82
N LYS A 43 -12.73 3.00 9.01
CA LYS A 43 -14.00 2.56 9.62
C LYS A 43 -15.21 3.02 8.79
N LYS A 44 -15.23 4.28 8.35
CA LYS A 44 -16.33 4.84 7.55
C LYS A 44 -16.50 4.09 6.23
N ILE A 45 -15.41 3.80 5.51
CA ILE A 45 -15.51 3.09 4.23
C ILE A 45 -16.00 1.65 4.41
N ASN A 46 -15.59 0.96 5.48
CA ASN A 46 -16.08 -0.38 5.79
C ASN A 46 -17.59 -0.41 6.05
N ILE A 47 -18.12 0.61 6.74
CA ILE A 47 -19.56 0.78 6.94
C ILE A 47 -20.28 0.97 5.60
N GLU A 48 -19.77 1.83 4.72
CA GLU A 48 -20.39 2.04 3.40
C GLU A 48 -20.34 0.77 2.52
N TYR A 49 -19.27 -0.04 2.59
CA TYR A 49 -19.24 -1.35 1.92
C TYR A 49 -20.30 -2.32 2.45
N GLN A 50 -20.54 -2.35 3.77
CA GLN A 50 -21.61 -3.17 4.36
C GLN A 50 -22.99 -2.68 3.92
N ILE A 51 -23.19 -1.36 3.84
CA ILE A 51 -24.42 -0.76 3.31
C ILE A 51 -24.60 -1.15 1.84
N LEU A 52 -23.55 -1.07 1.02
CA LEU A 52 -23.59 -1.45 -0.39
C LEU A 52 -23.98 -2.92 -0.58
N ASP A 53 -23.36 -3.84 0.17
CA ASP A 53 -23.69 -5.27 0.12
C ASP A 53 -25.16 -5.51 0.51
N SER A 54 -25.65 -4.85 1.56
CA SER A 54 -27.05 -4.92 1.96
C SER A 54 -27.99 -4.41 0.87
N LEU A 55 -27.71 -3.24 0.28
CA LEU A 55 -28.51 -2.67 -0.81
C LEU A 55 -28.53 -3.59 -2.04
N ASN A 56 -27.39 -4.18 -2.41
CA ASN A 56 -27.32 -5.14 -3.52
C ASN A 56 -28.16 -6.39 -3.26
N LYS A 57 -28.16 -6.92 -2.03
CA LYS A 57 -29.01 -8.05 -1.65
C LYS A 57 -30.49 -7.71 -1.77
N VAL A 58 -30.91 -6.52 -1.30
CA VAL A 58 -32.30 -6.06 -1.42
C VAL A 58 -32.66 -5.84 -2.89
N TYR A 59 -31.80 -5.18 -3.67
CA TYR A 59 -32.02 -4.95 -5.10
C TYR A 59 -32.23 -6.26 -5.85
N ASN A 60 -31.33 -7.24 -5.66
CA ASN A 60 -31.44 -8.55 -6.28
C ASN A 60 -32.74 -9.27 -5.89
N LYS A 61 -33.21 -9.11 -4.66
CA LYS A 61 -34.50 -9.65 -4.21
C LYS A 61 -35.68 -8.99 -4.94
N GLU A 62 -35.66 -7.68 -5.15
CA GLU A 62 -36.70 -6.98 -5.93
C GLU A 62 -36.70 -7.44 -7.40
N ILE A 63 -35.52 -7.60 -8.01
CA ILE A 63 -35.40 -8.18 -9.36
C ILE A 63 -35.99 -9.59 -9.43
N GLN A 64 -35.70 -10.44 -8.45
CA GLN A 64 -36.29 -11.79 -8.39
C GLN A 64 -37.81 -11.76 -8.27
N LYS A 65 -38.39 -10.83 -7.49
CA LYS A 65 -39.85 -10.67 -7.39
C LYS A 65 -40.47 -10.21 -8.70
N ILE A 66 -39.83 -9.28 -9.42
CA ILE A 66 -40.28 -8.83 -10.75
C ILE A 66 -40.30 -10.02 -11.71
N GLU A 67 -39.22 -10.79 -11.75
CA GLU A 67 -39.11 -11.97 -12.62
C GLU A 67 -40.09 -13.07 -12.24
N PHE A 68 -40.38 -13.24 -10.94
CA PHE A 68 -41.41 -14.16 -10.49
C PHE A 68 -42.82 -13.72 -10.94
N GLU A 69 -43.15 -12.43 -10.79
CA GLU A 69 -44.46 -11.90 -11.17
C GLU A 69 -44.69 -11.99 -12.68
N LYS A 70 -43.66 -11.70 -13.49
CA LYS A 70 -43.69 -11.84 -14.96
C LYS A 70 -43.92 -13.27 -15.43
N LYS A 71 -43.49 -14.27 -14.65
CA LYS A 71 -43.61 -15.70 -14.99
C LYS A 71 -44.94 -16.32 -14.59
N LYS A 72 -45.83 -15.59 -13.92
CA LYS A 72 -47.18 -16.07 -13.62
C LYS A 72 -48.02 -16.17 -14.89
N ASN A 73 -48.99 -17.10 -14.90
CA ASN A 73 -49.94 -17.26 -16.01
C ASN A 73 -50.77 -15.99 -16.27
N SER A 74 -50.91 -15.11 -15.28
CA SER A 74 -51.56 -13.80 -15.38
C SER A 74 -50.74 -12.73 -14.62
N PRO A 75 -49.73 -12.11 -15.25
CA PRO A 75 -48.88 -11.12 -14.60
C PRO A 75 -49.66 -9.86 -14.19
N ASN A 76 -49.44 -9.36 -12.97
CA ASN A 76 -50.03 -8.10 -12.52
C ASN A 76 -49.10 -6.92 -12.77
N GLN A 77 -49.40 -6.11 -13.79
CA GLN A 77 -48.57 -4.96 -14.18
C GLN A 77 -48.44 -3.92 -13.07
N ASN A 78 -49.50 -3.63 -12.31
CA ASN A 78 -49.43 -2.65 -11.21
C ASN A 78 -48.48 -3.12 -10.10
N VAL A 79 -48.41 -4.43 -9.84
CA VAL A 79 -47.45 -5.01 -8.88
C VAL A 79 -46.03 -4.91 -9.42
N ILE A 80 -45.82 -5.21 -10.70
CA ILE A 80 -44.51 -5.08 -11.36
C ILE A 80 -44.02 -3.63 -11.31
N GLU A 81 -44.86 -2.66 -11.67
CA GLU A 81 -44.53 -1.22 -11.66
C GLU A 81 -44.19 -0.70 -10.26
N SER A 82 -44.94 -1.16 -9.24
CA SER A 82 -44.67 -0.82 -7.84
C SER A 82 -43.30 -1.35 -7.38
N ILE A 83 -43.00 -2.62 -7.70
CA ILE A 83 -41.71 -3.23 -7.36
C ILE A 83 -40.56 -2.56 -8.14
N MET A 84 -40.76 -2.26 -9.42
CA MET A 84 -39.79 -1.55 -10.26
C MET A 84 -39.48 -0.16 -9.70
N SER A 85 -40.50 0.58 -9.25
CA SER A 85 -40.32 1.89 -8.63
C SER A 85 -39.46 1.79 -7.36
N GLY A 86 -39.71 0.77 -6.52
CA GLY A 86 -38.84 0.46 -5.37
C GLY A 86 -37.41 0.11 -5.77
N ALA A 87 -37.23 -0.70 -6.81
CA ALA A 87 -35.92 -1.08 -7.33
C ALA A 87 -35.12 0.12 -7.87
N VAL A 88 -35.79 1.09 -8.51
CA VAL A 88 -35.16 2.35 -8.98
C VAL A 88 -34.65 3.17 -7.80
N VAL A 89 -35.42 3.29 -6.71
CA VAL A 89 -34.99 4.00 -5.49
C VAL A 89 -33.77 3.33 -4.85
N ILE A 90 -33.75 1.98 -4.80
CA ILE A 90 -32.61 1.22 -4.29
C ILE A 90 -31.39 1.40 -5.18
N SER A 91 -31.54 1.33 -6.50
CA SER A 91 -30.45 1.58 -7.47
C SER A 91 -29.86 3.00 -7.32
N GLY A 92 -30.71 4.02 -7.15
CA GLY A 92 -30.25 5.37 -6.84
C GLY A 92 -29.46 5.46 -5.53
N SER A 93 -29.81 4.64 -4.53
CA SER A 93 -29.10 4.56 -3.26
C SER A 93 -27.75 3.83 -3.39
N ILE A 94 -27.70 2.75 -4.19
CA ILE A 94 -26.46 2.04 -4.56
C ILE A 94 -25.47 3.02 -5.19
N ASN A 95 -25.91 3.80 -6.18
CA ASN A 95 -25.06 4.79 -6.86
C ASN A 95 -24.52 5.85 -5.89
N LYS A 96 -25.35 6.36 -4.97
CA LYS A 96 -24.91 7.32 -3.94
C LYS A 96 -23.87 6.72 -3.00
N THR A 97 -24.08 5.49 -2.55
CA THR A 97 -23.12 4.77 -1.69
C THR A 97 -21.80 4.52 -2.42
N GLN A 98 -21.83 4.14 -3.70
CA GLN A 98 -20.63 3.96 -4.52
C GLN A 98 -19.82 5.27 -4.63
N LEU A 99 -20.48 6.41 -4.88
CA LEU A 99 -19.81 7.70 -4.92
C LEU A 99 -19.14 8.06 -3.59
N LYS A 100 -19.76 7.74 -2.45
CA LYS A 100 -19.12 7.93 -1.13
C LYS A 100 -17.91 7.02 -0.94
N ILE A 101 -18.01 5.75 -1.34
CA ILE A 101 -16.89 4.80 -1.31
C ILE A 101 -15.72 5.34 -2.13
N ASP A 102 -15.97 5.84 -3.33
CA ASP A 102 -14.94 6.41 -4.21
C ASP A 102 -14.28 7.64 -3.59
N LEU A 103 -15.07 8.52 -2.95
CA LEU A 103 -14.54 9.67 -2.21
C LEU A 103 -13.66 9.25 -1.04
N TYR A 104 -14.13 8.33 -0.19
CA TYR A 104 -13.35 7.82 0.93
C TYR A 104 -12.07 7.10 0.48
N ASN A 105 -12.12 6.32 -0.61
CA ASN A 105 -10.93 5.70 -1.21
C ASN A 105 -9.88 6.75 -1.58
N ARG A 106 -10.28 7.84 -2.24
CA ARG A 106 -9.35 8.94 -2.61
C ARG A 106 -8.76 9.62 -1.38
N GLU A 107 -9.56 9.86 -0.34
CA GLU A 107 -9.07 10.47 0.90
C GLU A 107 -8.11 9.55 1.66
N ILE A 108 -8.43 8.26 1.74
CA ILE A 108 -7.57 7.22 2.32
C ILE A 108 -6.22 7.19 1.61
N GLU A 109 -6.19 7.19 0.27
CA GLU A 109 -4.93 7.20 -0.48
C GLU A 109 -4.10 8.46 -0.24
N LYS A 110 -4.73 9.64 -0.17
CA LYS A 110 -4.03 10.88 0.22
C LYS A 110 -3.41 10.78 1.62
N LYS A 111 -4.15 10.21 2.59
CA LYS A 111 -3.67 10.05 3.97
C LYS A 111 -2.55 9.02 4.07
N LYS A 112 -2.65 7.90 3.37
CA LYS A 112 -1.58 6.89 3.25
C LYS A 112 -0.28 7.50 2.74
N ASN A 113 -0.34 8.25 1.65
CA ASN A 113 0.83 8.95 1.09
C ASN A 113 1.48 9.92 2.08
N TYR A 114 0.68 10.62 2.89
CA TYR A 114 1.22 11.54 3.90
C TYR A 114 1.81 10.81 5.10
N LEU A 115 1.15 9.74 5.58
CA LEU A 115 1.65 8.88 6.64
C LEU A 115 2.96 8.20 6.25
N ASP A 116 3.11 7.70 5.01
CA ASP A 116 4.37 7.13 4.52
C ASP A 116 5.54 8.12 4.64
N LYS A 117 5.31 9.40 4.30
CA LYS A 117 6.32 10.46 4.47
C LYS A 117 6.66 10.70 5.93
N LEU A 118 5.66 10.82 6.81
CA LEU A 118 5.89 11.06 8.23
C LEU A 118 6.63 9.89 8.88
N TYR A 119 6.24 8.66 8.58
CA TYR A 119 6.95 7.48 9.06
C TYR A 119 8.38 7.40 8.53
N THR A 120 8.61 7.73 7.25
CA THR A 120 9.97 7.81 6.70
C THR A 120 10.84 8.78 7.50
N ILE A 121 10.36 9.99 7.74
CA ILE A 121 11.09 11.02 8.51
C ILE A 121 11.36 10.53 9.94
N LYS A 122 10.38 9.90 10.59
CA LYS A 122 10.53 9.38 11.95
C LYS A 122 11.55 8.24 12.02
N ILE A 123 11.49 7.29 11.08
CA ILE A 123 12.46 6.19 10.96
C ILE A 123 13.86 6.74 10.74
N ASP A 124 14.04 7.67 9.79
CA ASP A 124 15.35 8.26 9.49
C ASP A 124 15.93 9.01 10.71
N SER A 125 15.08 9.68 11.48
CA SER A 125 15.47 10.34 12.73
C SER A 125 15.93 9.34 13.79
N LEU A 126 15.18 8.25 13.99
CA LEU A 126 15.53 7.20 14.94
C LEU A 126 16.80 6.44 14.53
N LYS A 127 16.97 6.15 13.23
CA LYS A 127 18.21 5.55 12.71
C LYS A 127 19.42 6.45 12.90
N LYS A 128 19.28 7.77 12.74
CA LYS A 128 20.37 8.71 13.05
C LYS A 128 20.80 8.64 14.52
N LEU A 129 19.84 8.46 15.44
CA LEU A 129 20.15 8.22 16.85
C LEU A 129 20.84 6.86 17.07
N GLU A 130 20.44 5.82 16.32
CA GLU A 130 21.08 4.49 16.38
C GLU A 130 22.56 4.54 15.95
N TYR A 131 22.88 5.33 14.93
CA TYR A 131 24.24 5.54 14.43
C TYR A 131 25.05 6.56 15.26
N ASP A 132 24.40 7.34 16.14
CA ASP A 132 25.11 8.28 17.00
C ASP A 132 25.85 7.53 18.12
N LYS A 133 27.17 7.61 18.09
CA LYS A 133 28.04 7.00 19.11
C LYS A 133 27.82 7.58 20.51
N LYS A 134 27.16 8.73 20.63
CA LYS A 134 26.82 9.41 21.89
C LYS A 134 25.41 9.10 22.39
N TYR A 135 24.66 8.22 21.73
CA TYR A 135 23.35 7.80 22.24
C TYR A 135 23.52 6.97 23.53
N GLU A 136 23.18 7.57 24.67
CA GLU A 136 23.25 6.94 26.00
C GLU A 136 21.98 6.14 26.36
N GLY A 137 20.98 6.11 25.49
CA GLY A 137 19.72 5.39 25.72
C GLY A 137 19.80 3.89 25.44
N ASN A 138 18.71 3.17 25.73
CA ASN A 138 18.62 1.73 25.50
C ASN A 138 18.46 1.41 24.01
N LYS A 139 19.49 0.83 23.40
CA LYS A 139 19.49 0.42 21.98
C LYS A 139 18.39 -0.60 21.64
N GLY A 140 18.03 -1.49 22.55
CA GLY A 140 16.92 -2.44 22.37
C GLY A 140 15.58 -1.72 22.23
N THR A 141 15.32 -0.74 23.09
CA THR A 141 14.13 0.12 23.01
C THR A 141 14.11 0.97 21.73
N LEU A 142 15.25 1.52 21.33
CA LEU A 142 15.36 2.25 20.07
C LEU A 142 15.07 1.35 18.85
N ASN A 143 15.58 0.12 18.85
CA ASN A 143 15.33 -0.87 17.80
C ASN A 143 13.85 -1.27 17.71
N LEU A 144 13.19 -1.42 18.86
CA LEU A 144 11.74 -1.61 18.96
C LEU A 144 10.99 -0.44 18.31
N ASP A 145 11.34 0.80 18.65
CA ASP A 145 10.67 1.97 18.08
C ASP A 145 10.85 2.05 16.55
N ILE A 146 12.07 1.82 16.06
CA ILE A 146 12.36 1.78 14.62
C ILE A 146 11.51 0.70 13.93
N LEU A 147 11.44 -0.50 14.52
CA LEU A 147 10.68 -1.62 13.96
C LEU A 147 9.20 -1.25 13.86
N SER A 148 8.60 -0.76 14.94
CA SER A 148 7.19 -0.35 15.01
C SER A 148 6.82 0.64 13.90
N TYR A 149 7.65 1.67 13.68
CA TYR A 149 7.40 2.63 12.60
C TYR A 149 7.60 2.03 11.19
N ILE A 150 8.53 1.08 11.01
CA ILE A 150 8.67 0.35 9.75
C ILE A 150 7.41 -0.49 9.46
N GLU A 151 6.86 -1.20 10.47
CA GLU A 151 5.64 -1.99 10.28
C GLU A 151 4.44 -1.10 9.91
N LYS A 152 4.25 0.00 10.65
CA LYS A 152 3.20 0.99 10.36
C LYS A 152 3.32 1.57 8.96
N ARG A 153 4.55 1.90 8.54
CA ARG A 153 4.84 2.41 7.20
C ARG A 153 4.47 1.41 6.12
N LEU A 154 4.78 0.13 6.32
CA LEU A 154 4.52 -0.92 5.34
C LEU A 154 3.03 -1.03 5.01
N ILE A 155 2.15 -0.87 6.01
CA ILE A 155 0.69 -0.89 5.85
C ILE A 155 0.19 0.26 4.97
N VAL A 156 0.72 1.46 5.18
CA VAL A 156 0.28 2.68 4.46
C VAL A 156 1.08 2.96 3.19
N LYS A 157 2.03 2.09 2.85
CA LYS A 157 2.89 2.30 1.70
C LYS A 157 2.06 2.37 0.42
N PRO A 158 2.33 3.32 -0.49
CA PRO A 158 1.59 3.44 -1.73
C PRO A 158 1.66 2.14 -2.55
N PRO A 159 0.54 1.70 -3.15
CA PRO A 159 0.53 0.53 -4.01
C PRO A 159 1.41 0.76 -5.25
N VAL A 160 2.14 -0.27 -5.66
CA VAL A 160 2.89 -0.31 -6.93
C VAL A 160 1.93 -0.53 -8.10
N GLY A 161 1.53 0.53 -8.81
CA GLY A 161 0.56 0.41 -9.92
C GLY A 161 0.84 -0.72 -10.93
N SER A 162 -0.21 -1.22 -11.58
CA SER A 162 -0.12 -2.14 -12.72
C SER A 162 0.81 -1.60 -13.80
N LEU A 163 1.37 -2.50 -14.63
CA LEU A 163 2.11 -2.09 -15.81
C LEU A 163 1.18 -1.33 -16.75
N SER A 164 1.60 -0.13 -17.16
CA SER A 164 0.86 0.75 -18.07
C SER A 164 0.88 0.19 -19.49
N TYR A 165 1.95 -0.53 -19.84
CA TYR A 165 2.10 -1.19 -21.13
C TYR A 165 1.73 -2.68 -21.03
N ASN A 166 0.81 -3.13 -21.90
CA ASN A 166 0.30 -4.50 -21.88
C ASN A 166 1.40 -5.51 -22.29
N PRO A 167 1.86 -6.38 -21.38
CA PRO A 167 2.94 -7.32 -21.70
C PRO A 167 2.57 -8.31 -22.81
N ASN A 168 1.30 -8.73 -22.88
CA ASN A 168 0.84 -9.66 -23.93
C ASN A 168 1.01 -9.05 -25.33
N GLU A 169 0.61 -7.79 -25.50
CA GLU A 169 0.73 -7.08 -26.78
C GLU A 169 2.20 -6.91 -27.15
N LEU A 170 3.02 -6.44 -26.22
CA LEU A 170 4.44 -6.18 -26.45
C LEU A 170 5.24 -7.43 -26.84
N VAL A 171 4.90 -8.58 -26.25
CA VAL A 171 5.57 -9.86 -26.54
C VAL A 171 5.22 -10.36 -27.94
N ASN A 172 4.03 -10.04 -28.44
CA ASN A 172 3.56 -10.47 -29.75
C ASN A 172 4.02 -9.55 -30.90
N ILE A 173 4.59 -8.37 -30.62
CA ILE A 173 5.13 -7.48 -31.66
C ILE A 173 6.38 -8.11 -32.28
N GLU A 174 6.34 -8.37 -33.59
CA GLU A 174 7.51 -8.80 -34.36
C GLU A 174 8.01 -7.64 -35.21
N LEU A 175 9.02 -6.89 -34.73
CA LEU A 175 9.54 -5.73 -35.46
C LEU A 175 10.03 -6.06 -36.88
N SER A 176 10.51 -7.30 -37.11
CA SER A 176 10.99 -7.76 -38.41
C SER A 176 9.88 -7.96 -39.45
N SER A 177 8.62 -8.13 -39.05
CA SER A 177 7.50 -8.30 -39.98
C SER A 177 6.81 -6.99 -40.35
N ILE A 178 7.19 -5.88 -39.72
CA ILE A 178 6.62 -4.55 -39.95
C ILE A 178 7.35 -3.88 -41.10
N THR A 179 6.61 -3.55 -42.16
CA THR A 179 7.15 -2.97 -43.39
C THR A 179 7.08 -1.44 -43.43
N ASP A 180 6.12 -0.83 -42.73
CA ASP A 180 6.03 0.63 -42.60
C ASP A 180 7.05 1.14 -41.56
N GLU A 181 8.03 1.92 -42.02
CA GLU A 181 9.09 2.48 -41.18
C GLU A 181 8.54 3.40 -40.06
N LYS A 182 7.44 4.13 -40.31
CA LYS A 182 6.84 5.00 -39.28
C LYS A 182 6.16 4.18 -38.20
N GLU A 183 5.39 3.18 -38.60
CA GLU A 183 4.77 2.22 -37.69
C GLU A 183 5.82 1.49 -36.86
N LYS A 184 6.90 1.04 -37.51
CA LYS A 184 8.03 0.38 -36.88
C LYS A 184 8.71 1.26 -35.83
N GLN A 185 8.95 2.54 -36.13
CA GLN A 185 9.52 3.49 -35.16
C GLN A 185 8.62 3.70 -33.95
N LEU A 186 7.30 3.81 -34.15
CA LEU A 186 6.33 3.91 -33.05
C LEU A 186 6.39 2.69 -32.13
N TYR A 187 6.49 1.48 -32.69
CA TYR A 187 6.63 0.27 -31.90
C TYR A 187 7.96 0.18 -31.15
N ILE A 188 9.07 0.67 -31.73
CA ILE A 188 10.35 0.78 -31.04
C ILE A 188 10.25 1.73 -29.84
N GLU A 189 9.63 2.90 -30.00
CA GLU A 189 9.40 3.84 -28.91
C GLU A 189 8.51 3.23 -27.82
N TYR A 190 7.45 2.53 -28.22
CA TYR A 190 6.54 1.82 -27.32
C TYR A 190 7.27 0.74 -26.50
N ILE A 191 8.11 -0.09 -27.13
CA ILE A 191 8.94 -1.10 -26.46
C ILE A 191 9.96 -0.46 -25.52
N LYS A 192 10.62 0.65 -25.93
CA LYS A 192 11.58 1.38 -25.08
C LYS A 192 10.91 1.99 -23.85
N ALA A 193 9.72 2.55 -24.01
CA ALA A 193 8.96 3.10 -22.89
C ALA A 193 8.53 2.01 -21.90
N ALA A 194 8.11 0.84 -22.39
CA ALA A 194 7.80 -0.33 -21.57
C ALA A 194 9.04 -0.89 -20.85
N LEU A 195 10.21 -0.86 -21.48
CA LEU A 195 11.49 -1.22 -20.86
C LEU A 195 11.80 -0.28 -19.68
N ALA A 196 11.65 1.03 -19.88
CA ALA A 196 11.87 2.03 -18.85
C ALA A 196 10.89 1.91 -17.67
N GLU A 197 9.61 1.62 -17.94
CA GLU A 197 8.64 1.29 -16.89
C GLU A 197 9.07 0.04 -16.12
N THR A 198 9.46 -1.02 -16.82
CA THR A 198 9.91 -2.29 -16.22
C THR A 198 11.10 -2.06 -15.29
N ASP A 199 12.09 -1.26 -15.72
CA ASP A 199 13.25 -0.90 -14.90
C ASP A 199 12.89 -0.11 -13.65
N LYS A 200 11.95 0.83 -13.77
CA LYS A 200 11.42 1.57 -12.62
C LYS A 200 10.75 0.63 -11.62
N GLN A 201 9.95 -0.34 -12.08
CA GLN A 201 9.28 -1.31 -11.21
C GLN A 201 10.26 -2.25 -10.50
N ILE A 202 11.26 -2.78 -11.21
CA ILE A 202 12.34 -3.58 -10.61
C ILE A 202 13.06 -2.78 -9.52
N SER A 203 13.40 -1.52 -9.80
CA SER A 203 14.04 -0.65 -8.80
C SER A 203 13.16 -0.44 -7.56
N ILE A 204 11.84 -0.29 -7.71
CA ILE A 204 10.92 -0.15 -6.57
C ILE A 204 10.88 -1.43 -5.74
N ILE A 205 10.81 -2.60 -6.39
CA ILE A 205 10.76 -3.92 -5.73
C ILE A 205 12.05 -4.22 -4.98
N ARG A 206 13.21 -3.90 -5.56
CA ARG A 206 14.51 -4.04 -4.88
C ARG A 206 14.60 -3.21 -3.63
N LYS A 207 14.25 -1.91 -3.72
CA LYS A 207 14.21 -1.01 -2.56
C LYS A 207 13.28 -1.52 -1.47
N GLU A 208 12.19 -2.19 -1.83
CA GLU A 208 11.30 -2.80 -0.85
C GLU A 208 11.87 -4.07 -0.24
N SER A 209 12.51 -4.92 -1.04
CA SER A 209 13.18 -6.13 -0.57
C SER A 209 14.30 -5.79 0.41
N ASP A 210 15.11 -4.79 0.11
CA ASP A 210 16.18 -4.31 1.00
C ASP A 210 15.63 -3.83 2.35
N ARG A 211 14.50 -3.10 2.33
CA ARG A 211 13.83 -2.64 3.55
C ARG A 211 13.23 -3.78 4.36
N LEU A 212 12.69 -4.79 3.67
CA LEU A 212 12.14 -5.97 4.31
C LEU A 212 13.23 -6.81 4.97
N ASP A 213 14.41 -6.91 4.33
CA ASP A 213 15.58 -7.57 4.91
C ASP A 213 16.09 -6.83 6.14
N GLU A 214 16.11 -5.50 6.11
CA GLU A 214 16.40 -4.67 7.28
C GLU A 214 15.38 -4.88 8.40
N MET A 215 14.08 -4.91 8.07
CA MET A 215 13.00 -5.17 9.03
C MET A 215 13.11 -6.55 9.67
N LEU A 216 13.42 -7.59 8.88
CA LEU A 216 13.63 -8.95 9.38
C LEU A 216 14.87 -9.03 10.29
N SER A 217 15.96 -8.35 9.92
CA SER A 217 17.14 -8.26 10.78
C SER A 217 16.84 -7.53 12.08
N LEU A 218 16.06 -6.45 12.03
CA LEU A 218 15.70 -5.66 13.20
C LEU A 218 14.76 -6.45 14.12
N LYS A 219 13.79 -7.15 13.54
CA LYS A 219 12.92 -8.08 14.26
C LYS A 219 13.74 -9.13 15.00
N LYS A 220 14.74 -9.73 14.35
CA LYS A 220 15.65 -10.67 15.01
C LYS A 220 16.39 -10.04 16.19
N LYS A 221 16.98 -8.84 16.01
CA LYS A 221 17.65 -8.11 17.11
C LYS A 221 16.70 -7.80 18.28
N VAL A 222 15.45 -7.48 17.97
CA VAL A 222 14.40 -7.21 18.96
C VAL A 222 14.01 -8.48 19.70
N ASP A 223 13.82 -9.59 18.99
CA ASP A 223 13.48 -10.89 19.57
C ASP A 223 14.64 -11.35 20.49
N ASP A 224 15.89 -11.24 20.05
CA ASP A 224 17.09 -11.52 20.85
C ASP A 224 17.14 -10.63 22.11
N PHE A 225 16.86 -9.32 21.99
CA PHE A 225 16.82 -8.41 23.15
C PHE A 225 15.74 -8.78 24.17
N ILE A 226 14.54 -9.17 23.70
CA ILE A 226 13.44 -9.59 24.57
C ILE A 226 13.78 -10.90 25.29
N ASP A 227 14.48 -11.80 24.61
CA ASP A 227 14.89 -13.10 25.17
C ASP A 227 16.01 -12.93 26.20
N ASP A 228 16.93 -11.99 25.98
CA ASP A 228 18.05 -11.67 26.88
C ASP A 228 17.67 -10.78 28.07
N SER A 229 16.46 -10.19 28.08
CA SER A 229 16.00 -9.32 29.15
C SER A 229 14.92 -9.98 30.01
N ASP A 230 14.86 -9.63 31.30
CA ASP A 230 13.76 -10.01 32.21
C ASP A 230 12.37 -9.46 31.78
N PHE A 231 12.28 -8.85 30.59
CA PHE A 231 11.07 -8.36 29.96
C PHE A 231 10.01 -9.44 29.82
N ARG A 232 10.35 -10.69 29.44
CA ARG A 232 9.35 -11.77 29.34
C ARG A 232 8.64 -12.04 30.67
N THR A 233 9.37 -12.00 31.77
CA THR A 233 8.86 -12.24 33.13
C THR A 233 7.96 -11.09 33.61
N ASN A 234 8.31 -9.84 33.27
CA ASN A 234 7.52 -8.66 33.61
C ASN A 234 6.29 -8.47 32.70
N LEU A 235 6.38 -8.83 31.43
CA LEU A 235 5.26 -8.79 30.46
C LEU A 235 4.20 -9.85 30.75
N ALA A 236 4.60 -11.02 31.27
CA ALA A 236 3.65 -12.04 31.72
C ALA A 236 2.88 -11.60 32.98
N ARG A 237 3.53 -10.86 33.89
CA ARG A 237 2.92 -10.33 35.12
C ARG A 237 1.98 -9.13 34.86
N SER A 238 2.27 -8.28 33.86
CA SER A 238 1.35 -7.20 33.46
C SER A 238 0.05 -7.72 32.83
N LYS A 239 0.12 -8.83 32.07
CA LYS A 239 -1.06 -9.48 31.47
C LYS A 239 -2.04 -10.07 32.51
N GLN A 240 -1.56 -10.44 33.70
CA GLN A 240 -2.42 -10.91 34.80
C GLN A 240 -3.01 -9.77 35.64
N SER A 241 -2.42 -8.57 35.61
CA SER A 241 -2.87 -7.42 36.42
C SER A 241 -3.78 -6.44 35.66
N ALA A 242 -3.86 -6.54 34.32
CA ALA A 242 -4.72 -5.70 33.49
C ALA A 242 -6.26 -5.93 33.64
N GLN A 243 -6.70 -6.85 34.50
CA GLN A 243 -8.11 -7.01 34.86
C GLN A 243 -8.55 -6.16 36.07
N ALA A 244 -7.64 -5.44 36.74
CA ALA A 244 -7.99 -4.57 37.85
C ALA A 244 -7.33 -3.18 37.67
N ASN A 245 -8.17 -2.18 37.42
CA ASN A 245 -7.90 -0.74 37.43
C ASN A 245 -7.23 -0.11 36.20
N LYS A 246 -8.01 0.77 35.56
CA LYS A 246 -7.62 1.77 34.56
C LYS A 246 -6.59 2.76 35.11
N SER A 247 -5.87 3.37 34.15
CA SER A 247 -4.95 4.50 34.22
C SER A 247 -3.49 4.16 34.58
N ILE A 248 -2.67 3.92 33.55
CA ILE A 248 -1.26 4.35 33.41
C ILE A 248 -0.92 4.32 31.90
N GLU A 249 -0.20 5.35 31.46
CA GLU A 249 0.30 5.67 30.11
C GLU A 249 1.25 4.62 29.49
N ASN A 250 0.84 3.37 29.33
CA ASN A 250 1.61 2.33 28.62
C ASN A 250 0.87 1.79 27.38
N SER A 251 0.10 2.63 26.69
CA SER A 251 -0.70 2.24 25.51
C SER A 251 0.11 1.80 24.29
N ASP A 252 1.42 2.07 24.27
CA ASP A 252 2.23 1.81 23.07
C ASP A 252 2.81 0.38 23.04
N ILE A 253 2.91 -0.31 24.18
CA ILE A 253 3.45 -1.67 24.27
C ILE A 253 2.34 -2.75 24.26
N ASP A 254 1.12 -2.43 24.70
CA ASP A 254 0.01 -3.40 24.65
C ASP A 254 -0.58 -3.55 23.24
N PHE A 255 -0.39 -2.57 22.35
CA PHE A 255 -0.69 -2.72 20.92
C PHE A 255 0.31 -3.64 20.19
N TYR A 256 1.47 -3.90 20.81
CA TYR A 256 2.64 -4.51 20.19
C TYR A 256 2.49 -6.02 19.90
N TYR A 257 1.48 -6.69 20.47
CA TYR A 257 1.29 -8.15 20.32
C TYR A 257 -0.12 -8.60 19.95
N ALA A 258 -1.16 -7.76 20.06
CA ALA A 258 -2.54 -8.21 19.90
C ALA A 258 -3.04 -8.23 18.43
N ASN A 259 -2.31 -7.61 17.49
CA ASN A 259 -2.76 -7.47 16.10
C ASN A 259 -1.62 -7.70 15.09
N ARG A 260 -0.79 -8.74 15.30
CA ARG A 260 0.27 -9.18 14.37
C ARG A 260 -0.25 -9.83 13.08
N GLU A 261 -1.41 -9.40 12.61
CA GLU A 261 -1.83 -9.59 11.23
C GLU A 261 -1.48 -8.30 10.49
N ASN A 262 -0.22 -8.19 10.07
CA ASN A 262 0.20 -7.19 9.10
C ASN A 262 -0.70 -7.39 7.88
N ASN A 263 -1.74 -6.57 7.76
CA ASN A 263 -2.66 -6.62 6.64
C ASN A 263 -1.96 -6.02 5.42
N LEU A 264 -0.97 -6.76 4.91
CA LEU A 264 -0.23 -6.52 3.68
C LEU A 264 -1.08 -6.81 2.45
N LEU A 265 -2.34 -7.18 2.64
CA LEU A 265 -3.27 -7.55 1.58
C LEU A 265 -3.34 -6.49 0.46
N PRO A 266 -3.31 -5.17 0.73
CA PRO A 266 -3.25 -4.18 -0.34
C PRO A 266 -1.97 -4.33 -1.19
N GLN A 267 -0.80 -4.45 -0.56
CA GLN A 267 0.48 -4.61 -1.24
C GLN A 267 0.56 -5.94 -2.02
N VAL A 268 0.04 -7.03 -1.44
CA VAL A 268 -0.07 -8.34 -2.09
C VAL A 268 -0.96 -8.29 -3.32
N LYS A 269 -2.16 -7.71 -3.20
CA LYS A 269 -3.09 -7.53 -4.32
C LYS A 269 -2.45 -6.74 -5.44
N THR A 270 -1.63 -5.75 -5.10
CA THR A 270 -0.98 -4.92 -6.09
C THR A 270 0.11 -5.67 -6.85
N PHE A 271 0.99 -6.41 -6.17
CA PHE A 271 1.99 -7.23 -6.85
C PHE A 271 1.39 -8.44 -7.58
N SER A 272 0.26 -8.96 -7.11
CA SER A 272 -0.44 -10.04 -7.80
C SER A 272 -1.04 -9.61 -9.14
N ILE A 273 -1.44 -8.33 -9.29
CA ILE A 273 -1.83 -7.75 -10.60
C ILE A 273 -0.65 -7.76 -11.57
N ILE A 274 0.54 -7.32 -11.15
CA ILE A 274 1.74 -7.36 -12.00
C ILE A 274 2.05 -8.80 -12.39
N LEU A 275 1.97 -9.75 -11.45
CA LEU A 275 2.15 -11.17 -11.75
C LEU A 275 1.14 -11.67 -12.78
N ASP A 276 -0.12 -11.25 -12.68
CA ASP A 276 -1.20 -11.57 -13.62
C ASP A 276 -0.96 -11.04 -15.02
N GLN A 277 -0.57 -9.77 -15.15
CA GLN A 277 -0.19 -9.16 -16.43
C GLN A 277 1.02 -9.87 -17.08
N LEU A 278 1.90 -10.46 -16.27
CA LEU A 278 3.07 -11.22 -16.72
C LEU A 278 2.80 -12.73 -16.90
N LYS A 279 1.55 -13.22 -16.83
CA LYS A 279 1.20 -14.64 -17.07
C LYS A 279 1.18 -15.06 -18.55
N PHE A 280 1.69 -14.24 -19.46
CA PHE A 280 1.55 -14.46 -20.89
C PHE A 280 2.25 -15.75 -21.40
N SER A 281 1.73 -16.29 -22.50
CA SER A 281 2.01 -17.61 -23.10
C SER A 281 3.43 -17.85 -23.63
N GLY A 282 4.38 -16.96 -23.35
CA GLY A 282 5.74 -17.01 -23.85
C GLY A 282 6.76 -17.43 -22.79
N ASN A 283 6.80 -18.72 -22.42
CA ASN A 283 7.91 -19.39 -21.70
C ASN A 283 8.55 -18.69 -20.47
N ILE A 284 7.94 -17.66 -19.89
CA ILE A 284 8.34 -17.12 -18.59
C ILE A 284 7.77 -18.07 -17.54
N SER A 285 8.51 -19.14 -17.28
CA SER A 285 8.42 -20.03 -16.11
C SER A 285 7.02 -20.19 -15.53
N LYS A 286 6.32 -21.25 -15.97
CA LYS A 286 5.08 -21.70 -15.33
C LYS A 286 5.33 -21.85 -13.82
N MET A 287 4.85 -20.88 -13.05
CA MET A 287 4.71 -21.04 -11.60
C MET A 287 3.72 -22.15 -11.36
N ASP A 288 3.93 -22.91 -10.30
CA ASP A 288 2.88 -23.77 -9.77
C ASP A 288 1.62 -22.92 -9.55
N PRO A 289 0.53 -23.15 -10.30
CA PRO A 289 -0.70 -22.37 -10.20
C PRO A 289 -1.23 -22.29 -8.76
N SER A 290 -0.90 -23.26 -7.90
CA SER A 290 -1.27 -23.27 -6.48
C SER A 290 -0.70 -22.08 -5.71
N LYS A 291 0.59 -21.73 -5.91
CA LYS A 291 1.25 -20.61 -5.24
C LYS A 291 0.73 -19.26 -5.74
N LEU A 292 0.39 -19.17 -7.02
CA LEU A 292 -0.13 -17.95 -7.64
C LEU A 292 -1.54 -17.65 -7.13
N ASN A 293 -2.37 -18.70 -7.04
CA ASN A 293 -3.71 -18.61 -6.47
C ASN A 293 -3.69 -18.27 -4.97
N GLN A 294 -2.66 -18.67 -4.22
CA GLN A 294 -2.47 -18.28 -2.82
C GLN A 294 -2.35 -16.75 -2.66
N TYR A 295 -1.63 -16.06 -3.57
CA TYR A 295 -1.48 -14.60 -3.53
C TYR A 295 -2.66 -13.86 -4.19
N VAL A 296 -3.25 -14.43 -5.25
CA VAL A 296 -4.33 -13.80 -6.03
C VAL A 296 -5.69 -13.91 -5.31
N ASN A 297 -5.97 -15.01 -4.61
CA ASN A 297 -7.29 -15.25 -3.97
C ASN A 297 -7.41 -14.69 -2.54
N GLY A 298 -6.35 -14.09 -1.99
CA GLY A 298 -6.44 -12.99 -1.02
C GLY A 298 -7.29 -13.21 0.24
N THR A 299 -7.31 -14.40 0.86
CA THR A 299 -8.05 -14.63 2.11
C THR A 299 -7.19 -14.61 3.38
N ASN A 300 -5.86 -14.64 3.28
CA ASN A 300 -5.00 -14.83 4.45
C ASN A 300 -3.99 -13.69 4.64
N ASN A 301 -3.73 -13.33 5.89
CA ASN A 301 -2.60 -12.50 6.25
C ASN A 301 -1.30 -13.22 5.89
N ILE A 302 -0.48 -12.57 5.07
CA ILE A 302 0.82 -13.11 4.70
C ILE A 302 1.88 -12.68 5.73
N SER A 303 2.79 -13.58 6.06
CA SER A 303 3.97 -13.27 6.86
C SER A 303 4.96 -12.39 6.07
N LEU A 304 5.88 -11.72 6.78
CA LEU A 304 6.96 -10.94 6.16
C LEU A 304 7.86 -11.81 5.26
N ILE A 305 8.05 -13.08 5.60
CA ILE A 305 8.85 -14.04 4.81
C ILE A 305 8.12 -14.41 3.52
N GLU A 306 6.80 -14.61 3.59
CA GLU A 306 5.98 -14.84 2.39
C GLU A 306 5.91 -13.59 1.50
N TYR A 307 5.84 -12.39 2.10
CA TYR A 307 5.92 -11.13 1.37
C TYR A 307 7.25 -10.98 0.63
N ARG A 308 8.37 -11.33 1.29
CA ARG A 308 9.70 -11.35 0.67
C ARG A 308 9.74 -12.28 -0.53
N SER A 309 9.16 -13.47 -0.38
CA SER A 309 9.10 -14.48 -1.45
C SER A 309 8.29 -13.97 -2.64
N LEU A 310 7.19 -13.24 -2.40
CA LEU A 310 6.40 -12.56 -3.42
C LEU A 310 7.23 -11.51 -4.18
N LEU A 311 7.96 -10.64 -3.47
CA LEU A 311 8.79 -9.60 -4.09
C LEU A 311 9.88 -10.20 -5.01
N ILE A 312 10.56 -11.24 -4.55
CA ILE A 312 11.58 -11.97 -5.33
C ILE A 312 10.98 -12.54 -6.61
N GLU A 313 9.79 -13.13 -6.54
CA GLU A 313 9.11 -13.69 -7.70
C GLU A 313 8.73 -12.59 -8.71
N VAL A 314 8.16 -11.47 -8.24
CA VAL A 314 7.79 -10.35 -9.12
C VAL A 314 9.04 -9.78 -9.81
N GLU A 315 10.14 -9.59 -9.08
CA GLU A 315 11.41 -9.12 -9.65
C GLU A 315 11.93 -10.08 -10.73
N SER A 316 11.91 -11.39 -10.45
CA SER A 316 12.36 -12.43 -11.37
C SER A 316 11.60 -12.38 -12.70
N ARG A 317 10.26 -12.22 -12.64
CA ARG A 317 9.44 -12.13 -13.85
C ARG A 317 9.63 -10.84 -14.62
N LEU A 318 9.69 -9.70 -13.93
CA LEU A 318 10.00 -8.43 -14.59
C LEU A 318 11.38 -8.48 -15.25
N SER A 319 12.36 -9.14 -14.64
CA SER A 319 13.70 -9.32 -15.23
C SER A 319 13.67 -10.20 -16.49
N LYS A 320 12.87 -11.27 -16.51
CA LYS A 320 12.64 -12.09 -17.71
C LYS A 320 11.93 -11.29 -18.81
N TYR A 321 10.89 -10.54 -18.45
CA TYR A 321 10.18 -9.66 -19.37
C TYR A 321 11.11 -8.58 -19.97
N LYS A 322 11.92 -7.93 -19.14
CA LYS A 322 12.98 -7.00 -19.57
C LYS A 322 13.92 -7.65 -20.60
N THR A 323 14.29 -8.92 -20.38
CA THR A 323 15.15 -9.65 -21.31
C THR A 323 14.48 -9.84 -22.67
N ILE A 324 13.20 -10.20 -22.70
CA ILE A 324 12.42 -10.33 -23.95
C ILE A 324 12.36 -8.99 -24.71
N LEU A 325 12.05 -7.89 -24.02
CA LEU A 325 12.00 -6.57 -24.65
C LEU A 325 13.37 -6.18 -25.24
N ASN A 326 14.46 -6.44 -24.51
CA ASN A 326 15.81 -6.18 -25.00
C ASN A 326 16.19 -7.01 -26.23
N ILE A 327 15.78 -8.29 -26.28
CA ILE A 327 16.02 -9.15 -27.46
C ILE A 327 15.29 -8.59 -28.68
N LYS A 328 14.03 -8.15 -28.51
CA LYS A 328 13.26 -7.54 -29.60
C LYS A 328 13.95 -6.30 -30.17
N LEU A 329 14.48 -5.42 -29.31
CA LEU A 329 15.23 -4.24 -29.75
C LEU A 329 16.55 -4.61 -30.43
N LYS A 330 17.31 -5.57 -29.90
CA LYS A 330 18.60 -6.00 -30.49
C LYS A 330 18.44 -6.66 -31.87
N ASN A 331 17.38 -7.43 -32.07
CA ASN A 331 17.12 -8.06 -33.36
C ASN A 331 16.83 -7.05 -34.46
N GLU A 332 16.38 -5.84 -34.11
CA GLU A 332 16.23 -4.73 -35.05
C GLU A 332 17.59 -4.09 -35.40
N ASP A 333 18.44 -3.85 -34.40
CA ASP A 333 19.76 -3.24 -34.63
C ASP A 333 20.67 -4.10 -35.55
N ASN A 334 20.45 -5.41 -35.58
CA ASN A 334 21.18 -6.36 -36.44
C ASN A 334 20.55 -6.56 -37.84
N ALA A 335 19.33 -6.06 -38.07
CA ALA A 335 18.63 -6.14 -39.36
C ALA A 335 18.85 -4.91 -40.25
N ARG A 336 19.51 -3.87 -39.70
CA ARG A 336 20.04 -2.71 -40.41
C ARG A 336 21.48 -2.97 -40.86
#